data_AF-A0A1Y3NSP6-F1
#
_entry.id   AF-A0A1Y3NSP6-F1
#
_cell.length_a   1.000
_cell.length_b   1.000
_cell.length_c   1.000
_cell.angle_alpha   90.00
_cell.angle_beta   90.00
_cell.angle_gamma   90.00
#
_symmetry.space_group_name_H-M   'P 1'
#
loop_
_entity.id
_entity.type
_entity.pdbx_description
1 polymer ?
#
loop_
_entity_poly.entity_id
_entity_poly.type
_entity_poly.pdbx_seq_one_letter_code
_entity_poly.pdbx_strand_id
1 'polypeptide(L)'
;IFASDKTTIEVTNSTIKNINTDIAKYNEDSNSYVIERKYQNEEFYIGRNKLDNANLILNNVTFDNIYGGFKLSYQSKLIISNSTISNSFFKNGVFNINEDSEAPIGNNEITSSIFYHNSGDNGVIVNFNGTGYFSGSYKFKSCTFENNQAKDFGGIVYSINEHAHDIVQFRNCDFINNSAKY
;
A
#
# COMPACT_ATOMS: atom_id res chain seq x y z
N ILE A 1 0.05 6.87 -11.46
CA ILE A 1 0.03 8.35 -11.46
C ILE A 1 1.46 8.88 -11.47
N PHE A 2 2.27 8.51 -10.50
CA PHE A 2 3.69 8.82 -10.48
C PHE A 2 4.44 7.67 -11.14
N ALA A 3 5.19 8.00 -12.19
CA ALA A 3 6.15 7.11 -12.83
C ALA A 3 7.40 7.93 -13.10
N SER A 4 8.54 7.48 -12.59
CA SER A 4 9.85 8.06 -12.89
C SER A 4 10.74 6.99 -13.45
N ASP A 5 11.52 7.36 -14.47
CA ASP A 5 12.41 6.44 -15.14
C ASP A 5 13.87 6.58 -14.68
N LYS A 6 14.29 7.72 -14.07
CA LYS A 6 15.66 7.95 -13.52
C LYS A 6 15.76 9.11 -12.49
N THR A 7 14.65 9.60 -11.94
CA THR A 7 14.65 10.83 -11.13
C THR A 7 13.99 10.67 -9.77
N THR A 8 14.19 11.68 -8.91
CA THR A 8 13.37 11.85 -7.71
C THR A 8 12.10 12.59 -8.08
N ILE A 9 10.95 12.00 -7.75
CA ILE A 9 9.66 12.71 -7.72
C ILE A 9 9.38 13.03 -6.26
N GLU A 10 9.13 14.31 -5.97
CA GLU A 10 8.71 14.77 -4.67
C GLU A 10 7.33 15.43 -4.76
N VAL A 11 6.43 15.02 -3.87
CA VAL A 11 5.10 15.61 -3.71
C VAL A 11 4.93 15.98 -2.26
N THR A 12 4.58 17.25 -2.01
CA THR A 12 4.40 17.76 -0.64
C THR A 12 3.10 18.53 -0.49
N ASN A 13 2.55 18.55 0.74
CA ASN A 13 1.41 19.39 1.13
C ASN A 13 0.22 19.28 0.16
N SER A 14 -0.09 18.06 -0.27
CA SER A 14 -0.99 17.81 -1.39
C SER A 14 -2.14 16.89 -0.98
N THR A 15 -3.24 16.98 -1.71
CA THR A 15 -4.39 16.10 -1.54
C THR A 15 -4.72 15.46 -2.89
N ILE A 16 -4.76 14.13 -2.92
CA ILE A 16 -4.99 13.31 -4.10
C ILE A 16 -6.25 12.47 -3.81
N LYS A 17 -7.31 12.67 -4.59
CA LYS A 17 -8.60 12.02 -4.34
C LYS A 17 -9.24 11.45 -5.58
N ASN A 18 -10.18 10.53 -5.36
CA ASN A 18 -11.07 9.98 -6.38
C ASN A 18 -10.31 9.38 -7.57
N ILE A 19 -9.20 8.72 -7.24
CA ILE A 19 -8.38 8.05 -8.26
C ILE A 19 -8.96 6.68 -8.52
N ASN A 20 -9.50 6.51 -9.74
CA ASN A 20 -10.02 5.24 -10.22
C ASN A 20 -11.19 4.73 -9.32
N THR A 21 -12.06 5.65 -8.87
CA THR A 21 -13.08 5.41 -7.82
C THR A 21 -14.50 5.22 -8.28
N ASP A 22 -14.83 5.37 -9.56
CA ASP A 22 -16.09 4.81 -10.10
C ASP A 22 -16.19 3.29 -9.85
N ILE A 23 -15.06 2.70 -9.43
CA ILE A 23 -14.87 1.33 -9.01
C ILE A 23 -15.34 1.11 -7.56
N ALA A 24 -15.17 2.02 -6.60
CA ALA A 24 -15.39 1.76 -5.16
C ALA A 24 -16.44 2.68 -4.55
N LYS A 25 -17.51 2.10 -3.97
CA LYS A 25 -18.56 2.82 -3.26
C LYS A 25 -18.56 2.43 -1.79
N TYR A 26 -18.82 3.41 -0.93
CA TYR A 26 -19.06 3.16 0.48
C TYR A 26 -20.34 2.35 0.68
N ASN A 27 -20.23 1.21 1.34
CA ASN A 27 -21.36 0.43 1.83
C ASN A 27 -21.53 0.70 3.32
N GLU A 28 -22.67 1.30 3.65
CA GLU A 28 -23.02 1.67 5.03
C GLU A 28 -23.23 0.44 5.92
N ASP A 29 -23.81 -0.65 5.39
CA ASP A 29 -24.12 -1.87 6.15
C ASP A 29 -22.84 -2.57 6.63
N SER A 30 -21.81 -2.59 5.79
CA SER A 30 -20.51 -3.18 6.12
C SER A 30 -19.50 -2.16 6.65
N ASN A 31 -19.88 -0.88 6.73
CA ASN A 31 -19.00 0.24 7.07
C ASN A 31 -17.68 0.19 6.27
N SER A 32 -17.74 -0.14 4.98
CA SER A 32 -16.55 -0.39 4.16
C SER A 32 -16.78 -0.06 2.69
N TYR A 33 -15.68 0.18 1.95
CA TYR A 33 -15.75 0.42 0.52
C TYR A 33 -15.81 -0.91 -0.26
N VAL A 34 -16.77 -1.02 -1.19
CA VAL A 34 -17.02 -2.19 -2.06
C VAL A 34 -16.98 -1.80 -3.53
N ILE A 35 -16.58 -2.75 -4.39
CA ILE A 35 -16.43 -2.47 -5.82
C ILE A 35 -17.79 -2.48 -6.55
N GLU A 36 -18.21 -1.37 -7.16
CA GLU A 36 -19.42 -1.28 -8.01
C GLU A 36 -19.16 -1.59 -9.50
N ARG A 37 -17.97 -1.30 -10.03
CA ARG A 37 -17.62 -1.56 -11.45
C ARG A 37 -16.20 -2.08 -11.61
N LYS A 38 -16.03 -3.25 -12.24
CA LYS A 38 -14.72 -3.76 -12.69
C LYS A 38 -14.32 -3.07 -14.00
N TYR A 39 -13.47 -2.06 -13.96
CA TYR A 39 -12.64 -1.77 -15.14
C TYR A 39 -11.56 -2.85 -15.26
N GLN A 40 -11.24 -3.25 -16.49
CA GLN A 40 -10.34 -4.37 -16.81
C GLN A 40 -8.87 -4.16 -16.42
N ASN A 41 -8.48 -2.99 -15.92
CA ASN A 41 -7.08 -2.70 -15.58
C ASN A 41 -6.83 -2.98 -14.08
N GLU A 42 -6.85 -4.26 -13.73
CA GLU A 42 -6.55 -4.74 -12.37
C GLU A 42 -5.13 -4.35 -11.92
N GLU A 43 -4.25 -4.01 -12.86
CA GLU A 43 -2.97 -3.39 -12.61
C GLU A 43 -3.09 -1.87 -12.67
N PHE A 44 -3.73 -1.21 -11.70
CA PHE A 44 -3.56 0.23 -11.51
C PHE A 44 -2.64 0.48 -10.30
N TYR A 45 -1.60 1.28 -10.51
CA TYR A 45 -0.68 1.67 -9.43
C TYR A 45 -0.55 3.18 -9.39
N ILE A 46 -0.66 3.74 -8.20
CA ILE A 46 -0.53 5.18 -7.93
C ILE A 46 0.92 5.61 -8.13
N GLY A 47 1.86 4.86 -7.60
CA GLY A 47 3.29 4.97 -7.92
C GLY A 47 3.80 3.68 -8.55
N ARG A 48 4.46 3.79 -9.70
CA ARG A 48 5.32 2.73 -10.21
C ARG A 48 6.73 3.24 -10.31
N ASN A 49 7.68 2.43 -9.86
CA ASN A 49 9.05 2.54 -10.33
C ASN A 49 9.35 1.34 -11.21
N LYS A 50 9.79 1.57 -12.44
CA LYS A 50 10.11 0.50 -13.41
C LYS A 50 11.63 0.35 -13.62
N LEU A 51 12.43 1.27 -13.09
CA LEU A 51 13.87 1.32 -13.35
C LEU A 51 14.64 1.57 -12.06
N ASP A 52 15.88 1.07 -12.03
CA ASP A 52 16.76 1.12 -10.86
C ASP A 52 17.02 2.57 -10.42
N ASN A 53 17.10 2.79 -9.10
CA ASN A 53 17.53 4.04 -8.44
C ASN A 53 16.60 5.26 -8.50
N ALA A 54 15.33 5.10 -8.87
CA ALA A 54 14.38 6.21 -8.79
C ALA A 54 13.75 6.33 -7.39
N ASN A 55 13.46 7.57 -6.98
CA ASN A 55 12.94 7.88 -5.66
C ASN A 55 11.57 8.53 -5.77
N LEU A 56 10.61 8.07 -4.98
CA LEU A 56 9.31 8.73 -4.79
C LEU A 56 9.22 9.19 -3.34
N ILE A 57 9.06 10.50 -3.14
CA ILE A 57 8.99 11.13 -1.82
C ILE A 57 7.62 11.79 -1.70
N LEU A 58 6.84 11.36 -0.72
CA LEU A 58 5.50 11.85 -0.43
C LEU A 58 5.49 12.36 1.01
N ASN A 59 5.43 13.67 1.20
CA ASN A 59 5.47 14.29 2.53
C ASN A 59 4.27 15.18 2.78
N ASN A 60 3.53 14.93 3.86
CA ASN A 60 2.28 15.64 4.15
C ASN A 60 1.30 15.56 2.97
N VAL A 61 1.07 14.34 2.48
CA VAL A 61 0.14 14.06 1.39
C VAL A 61 -1.06 13.30 1.94
N THR A 62 -2.26 13.70 1.52
CA THR A 62 -3.49 12.94 1.79
C THR A 62 -3.92 12.22 0.51
N PHE A 63 -4.01 10.89 0.59
CA PHE A 63 -4.68 10.05 -0.39
C PHE A 63 -6.03 9.64 0.17
N ASP A 64 -7.11 9.99 -0.51
CA ASP A 64 -8.47 9.76 -0.01
C ASP A 64 -9.37 9.24 -1.11
N ASN A 65 -10.04 8.13 -0.88
CA ASN A 65 -10.82 7.43 -1.91
C ASN A 65 -9.96 7.15 -3.14
N ILE A 66 -9.05 6.18 -3.03
CA ILE A 66 -8.19 5.74 -4.12
C ILE A 66 -8.33 4.23 -4.34
N TYR A 67 -8.22 3.80 -5.59
CA TYR A 67 -8.09 2.39 -5.96
C TYR A 67 -6.70 2.13 -6.53
N GLY A 68 -5.97 1.19 -5.94
CA GLY A 68 -4.63 0.76 -6.37
C GLY A 68 -3.50 1.29 -5.49
N GLY A 69 -2.45 0.49 -5.36
CA GLY A 69 -1.33 0.76 -4.44
C GLY A 69 -0.07 1.26 -5.12
N PHE A 70 1.08 0.96 -4.51
CA PHE A 70 2.42 1.22 -5.01
C PHE A 70 3.09 -0.09 -5.40
N LYS A 71 3.74 -0.11 -6.57
CA LYS A 71 4.64 -1.20 -7.00
C LYS A 71 6.00 -0.61 -7.32
N LEU A 72 7.04 -1.11 -6.67
CA LEU A 72 8.37 -0.53 -6.72
C LEU A 72 9.38 -1.58 -7.17
N SER A 73 10.21 -1.22 -8.15
CA SER A 73 11.25 -2.07 -8.71
C SER A 73 12.53 -2.04 -7.87
N TYR A 74 13.50 -2.85 -8.30
CA TYR A 74 14.85 -2.93 -7.76
C TYR A 74 15.49 -1.56 -7.48
N GLN A 75 16.20 -1.43 -6.34
CA GLN A 75 16.95 -0.23 -5.90
C GLN A 75 16.15 1.08 -5.80
N SER A 76 14.83 1.05 -6.04
CA SER A 76 14.00 2.23 -5.89
C SER A 76 13.75 2.53 -4.41
N LYS A 77 13.48 3.80 -4.10
CA LYS A 77 13.10 4.23 -2.75
C LYS A 77 11.73 4.87 -2.76
N LEU A 78 10.85 4.45 -1.86
CA LEU A 78 9.64 5.18 -1.53
C LEU A 78 9.75 5.71 -0.10
N ILE A 79 9.54 7.01 0.05
CA ILE A 79 9.45 7.66 1.36
C ILE A 79 8.05 8.24 1.47
N ILE A 80 7.30 7.81 2.48
CA ILE A 80 6.03 8.41 2.86
C ILE A 80 6.17 8.95 4.28
N SER A 81 5.98 10.24 4.47
CA SER A 81 6.07 10.87 5.79
C SER A 81 4.88 11.77 6.06
N ASN A 82 4.42 11.80 7.31
CA ASN A 82 3.36 12.71 7.78
C ASN A 82 2.10 12.67 6.91
N SER A 83 1.80 11.52 6.30
CA SER A 83 0.79 11.40 5.25
C SER A 83 -0.40 10.59 5.72
N THR A 84 -1.54 10.76 5.08
CA THR A 84 -2.76 9.98 5.36
C THR A 84 -3.20 9.23 4.12
N ILE A 85 -3.50 7.94 4.26
CA ILE A 85 -4.17 7.12 3.25
C ILE A 85 -5.48 6.66 3.85
N SER A 86 -6.60 7.13 3.29
CA SER A 86 -7.92 6.89 3.86
C SER A 86 -8.99 6.49 2.86
N ASN A 87 -10.04 5.83 3.37
CA ASN A 87 -11.29 5.59 2.65
C ASN A 87 -11.09 4.91 1.30
N SER A 88 -10.12 4.02 1.22
CA SER A 88 -9.62 3.48 -0.05
C SER A 88 -9.78 1.97 -0.14
N PHE A 89 -9.79 1.45 -1.38
CA PHE A 89 -9.87 0.02 -1.63
C PHE A 89 -8.61 -0.51 -2.32
N PHE A 90 -7.98 -1.51 -1.72
CA PHE A 90 -6.73 -2.11 -2.21
C PHE A 90 -6.86 -3.62 -2.39
N LYS A 91 -7.18 -4.06 -3.61
CA LYS A 91 -7.27 -5.50 -3.97
C LYS A 91 -6.03 -6.28 -3.54
N ASN A 92 -4.84 -5.73 -3.81
CA ASN A 92 -3.54 -6.36 -3.55
C ASN A 92 -2.73 -5.58 -2.49
N GLY A 93 -3.42 -4.94 -1.55
CA GLY A 93 -2.80 -4.08 -0.55
C GLY A 93 -2.28 -2.75 -1.12
N VAL A 94 -1.96 -1.81 -0.22
CA VAL A 94 -1.24 -0.57 -0.58
C VAL A 94 0.13 -0.91 -1.18
N PHE A 95 0.78 -1.95 -0.67
CA PHE A 95 2.04 -2.49 -1.16
C PHE A 95 1.85 -3.96 -1.54
N ASN A 96 2.06 -4.26 -2.82
CA ASN A 96 1.93 -5.61 -3.37
C ASN A 96 3.31 -6.20 -3.65
N ILE A 97 3.61 -7.35 -3.04
CA ILE A 97 4.84 -8.12 -3.26
C ILE A 97 4.43 -9.51 -3.75
N ASN A 98 4.45 -9.73 -5.06
CA ASN A 98 3.86 -10.91 -5.70
C ASN A 98 4.74 -11.54 -6.79
N GLU A 99 6.06 -11.46 -6.65
CA GLU A 99 6.98 -12.06 -7.61
C GLU A 99 7.28 -13.53 -7.24
N ASP A 100 7.25 -14.42 -8.22
CA ASP A 100 7.42 -15.87 -8.03
C ASP A 100 8.89 -16.32 -8.00
N SER A 101 9.82 -15.40 -8.26
CA SER A 101 11.28 -15.63 -8.24
C SER A 101 11.99 -14.63 -7.35
N GLU A 102 13.26 -14.88 -7.02
CA GLU A 102 14.10 -13.91 -6.32
C GLU A 102 14.05 -12.55 -7.02
N ALA A 103 13.42 -11.59 -6.37
CA ALA A 103 13.15 -10.29 -6.94
C ALA A 103 13.56 -9.24 -5.93
N PRO A 104 14.53 -8.39 -6.28
CA PRO A 104 14.90 -7.34 -5.36
C PRO A 104 13.81 -6.25 -5.42
N ILE A 105 13.31 -5.89 -4.24
CA ILE A 105 12.25 -4.92 -4.02
C ILE A 105 12.85 -3.59 -3.57
N GLY A 106 12.11 -2.51 -3.76
CA GLY A 106 12.52 -1.19 -3.30
C GLY A 106 12.70 -1.12 -1.78
N ASN A 107 13.45 -0.12 -1.31
CA ASN A 107 13.54 0.22 0.11
C ASN A 107 12.52 1.30 0.46
N ASN A 108 11.56 0.94 1.30
CA ASN A 108 10.38 1.74 1.57
C ASN A 108 10.34 2.14 3.03
N GLU A 109 10.23 3.44 3.27
CA GLU A 109 10.17 4.01 4.59
C GLU A 109 8.89 4.84 4.74
N ILE A 110 8.02 4.38 5.63
CA ILE A 110 6.75 5.00 5.94
C ILE A 110 6.82 5.46 7.39
N THR A 111 6.69 6.76 7.62
CA THR A 111 6.92 7.40 8.92
C THR A 111 5.78 8.32 9.30
N SER A 112 5.38 8.32 10.57
CA SER A 112 4.42 9.29 11.13
C SER A 112 3.14 9.42 10.29
N SER A 113 2.66 8.32 9.70
CA SER A 113 1.59 8.33 8.71
C SER A 113 0.40 7.53 9.20
N ILE A 114 -0.79 7.87 8.70
CA ILE A 114 -2.06 7.30 9.12
C ILE A 114 -2.67 6.51 7.96
N PHE A 115 -3.07 5.28 8.23
CA PHE A 115 -3.85 4.44 7.34
C PHE A 115 -5.21 4.21 7.98
N TYR A 116 -6.23 4.90 7.48
CA TYR A 116 -7.53 4.98 8.14
C TYR A 116 -8.66 4.50 7.24
N HIS A 117 -9.47 3.56 7.72
CA HIS A 117 -10.71 3.15 7.05
C HIS A 117 -10.49 2.65 5.62
N ASN A 118 -9.42 1.89 5.40
CA ASN A 118 -9.16 1.26 4.12
C ASN A 118 -9.68 -0.19 4.11
N SER A 119 -10.11 -0.66 2.94
CA SER A 119 -10.50 -2.05 2.73
C SER A 119 -9.67 -2.71 1.63
N GLY A 120 -9.67 -4.04 1.59
CA GLY A 120 -8.94 -4.81 0.59
C GLY A 120 -9.29 -6.29 0.66
N ASP A 121 -8.76 -7.11 -0.26
CA ASP A 121 -9.05 -8.54 -0.25
C ASP A 121 -8.19 -9.24 0.82
N ASN A 122 -6.86 -9.04 0.76
CA ASN A 122 -5.88 -9.58 1.72
C ASN A 122 -4.84 -8.52 2.03
N GLY A 123 -4.41 -8.40 3.29
CA GLY A 123 -3.29 -7.54 3.64
C GLY A 123 -3.49 -6.10 3.17
N VAL A 124 -4.46 -5.38 3.74
CA VAL A 124 -4.91 -4.06 3.22
C VAL A 124 -3.74 -3.10 2.98
N ILE A 125 -2.70 -3.15 3.82
CA ILE A 125 -1.50 -2.33 3.65
C ILE A 125 -0.40 -3.09 2.93
N VAL A 126 -0.08 -4.31 3.37
CA VAL A 126 0.95 -5.14 2.74
C VAL A 126 0.36 -6.50 2.40
N ASN A 127 0.35 -6.82 1.11
CA ASN A 127 0.04 -8.15 0.62
C ASN A 127 1.32 -8.75 0.03
N PHE A 128 1.90 -9.72 0.74
CA PHE A 128 3.13 -10.38 0.37
C PHE A 128 2.87 -11.84 -0.02
N ASN A 129 2.50 -12.01 -1.28
CA ASN A 129 2.15 -13.29 -1.89
C ASN A 129 3.26 -13.92 -2.76
N GLY A 130 4.47 -13.36 -2.77
CA GLY A 130 5.62 -13.93 -3.48
C GLY A 130 6.34 -15.03 -2.68
N THR A 131 6.86 -16.05 -3.35
CA THR A 131 7.52 -17.21 -2.71
C THR A 131 9.05 -17.18 -2.81
N GLY A 132 9.63 -16.20 -3.50
CA GLY A 132 11.08 -16.07 -3.67
C GLY A 132 11.82 -15.55 -2.42
N TYR A 133 13.15 -15.41 -2.56
CA TYR A 133 13.97 -14.63 -1.65
C TYR A 133 14.03 -13.18 -2.10
N PHE A 134 13.71 -12.25 -1.22
CA PHE A 134 13.61 -10.83 -1.53
C PHE A 134 14.72 -10.05 -0.85
N SER A 135 15.22 -9.01 -1.51
CA SER A 135 16.11 -8.03 -0.91
C SER A 135 15.47 -6.64 -0.97
N GLY A 136 15.57 -5.87 0.12
CA GLY A 136 14.88 -4.60 0.29
C GLY A 136 14.04 -4.60 1.57
N SER A 137 13.16 -3.62 1.76
CA SER A 137 12.37 -3.53 2.99
C SER A 137 11.15 -2.63 2.88
N TYR A 138 10.15 -2.89 3.72
CA TYR A 138 9.03 -2.01 4.03
C TYR A 138 9.05 -1.72 5.52
N LYS A 139 9.49 -0.51 5.88
CA LYS A 139 9.67 -0.08 7.27
C LYS A 139 8.61 0.95 7.62
N PHE A 140 7.75 0.59 8.56
CA PHE A 140 6.72 1.45 9.12
C PHE A 140 7.16 1.91 10.51
N LYS A 141 7.21 3.21 10.75
CA LYS A 141 7.64 3.79 12.01
C LYS A 141 6.66 4.86 12.48
N SER A 142 6.21 4.78 13.73
CA SER A 142 5.30 5.78 14.31
C SER A 142 4.04 5.97 13.46
N CYS A 143 3.55 4.90 12.84
CA CYS A 143 2.36 4.94 12.00
C CYS A 143 1.14 4.46 12.78
N THR A 144 -0.03 4.91 12.36
CA THR A 144 -1.31 4.46 12.91
C THR A 144 -2.08 3.73 11.82
N PHE A 145 -2.50 2.52 12.12
CA PHE A 145 -3.38 1.71 11.29
C PHE A 145 -4.70 1.59 12.03
N GLU A 146 -5.75 2.24 11.53
CA GLU A 146 -7.03 2.32 12.22
C GLU A 146 -8.20 1.96 11.30
N ASN A 147 -9.10 1.11 11.81
CA ASN A 147 -10.34 0.70 11.14
C ASN A 147 -10.12 0.14 9.73
N ASN A 148 -8.99 -0.53 9.48
CA ASN A 148 -8.75 -1.17 8.19
C ASN A 148 -9.31 -2.59 8.17
N GLN A 149 -9.93 -2.99 7.06
CA GLN A 149 -10.63 -4.27 6.95
C GLN A 149 -10.24 -5.06 5.70
N ALA A 150 -9.63 -6.23 5.90
CA ALA A 150 -9.46 -7.21 4.84
C ALA A 150 -10.70 -8.09 4.72
N LYS A 151 -11.10 -8.41 3.49
CA LYS A 151 -12.22 -9.31 3.21
C LYS A 151 -11.91 -10.75 3.59
N ASP A 152 -10.68 -11.19 3.34
CA ASP A 152 -10.26 -12.57 3.53
C ASP A 152 -9.25 -12.65 4.68
N PHE A 153 -7.94 -12.47 4.43
CA PHE A 153 -6.90 -12.69 5.43
C PHE A 153 -6.06 -11.42 5.74
N GLY A 154 -5.55 -11.37 6.97
CA GLY A 154 -4.50 -10.41 7.37
C GLY A 154 -4.93 -8.94 7.29
N GLY A 155 -5.58 -8.42 8.34
CA GLY A 155 -6.23 -7.09 8.30
C GLY A 155 -5.32 -5.94 7.87
N ILE A 156 -4.02 -6.00 8.21
CA ILE A 156 -3.00 -5.04 7.75
C ILE A 156 -1.97 -5.71 6.85
N VAL A 157 -1.45 -6.86 7.28
CA VAL A 157 -0.46 -7.65 6.56
C VAL A 157 -1.00 -9.04 6.34
N TYR A 158 -0.90 -9.50 5.10
CA TYR A 158 -1.02 -10.91 4.74
C TYR A 158 0.28 -11.35 4.07
N SER A 159 0.78 -12.54 4.42
CA SER A 159 1.91 -13.13 3.71
C SER A 159 1.89 -14.64 3.73
N ILE A 160 2.36 -15.23 2.62
CA ILE A 160 2.74 -16.65 2.53
C ILE A 160 4.25 -16.87 2.51
N ASN A 161 5.04 -15.78 2.52
CA ASN A 161 6.50 -15.85 2.45
C ASN A 161 7.09 -16.07 3.86
N GLU A 162 7.93 -17.08 4.01
CA GLU A 162 8.55 -17.41 5.32
C GLU A 162 9.51 -16.31 5.83
N HIS A 163 10.08 -15.51 4.93
CA HIS A 163 11.00 -14.41 5.23
C HIS A 163 10.30 -13.05 5.32
N ALA A 164 8.96 -13.00 5.33
CA ALA A 164 8.22 -11.73 5.36
C ALA A 164 8.60 -10.83 6.55
N HIS A 165 8.98 -11.43 7.68
CA HIS A 165 9.37 -10.72 8.91
C HIS A 165 10.68 -9.93 8.78
N ASP A 166 11.59 -10.36 7.88
CA ASP A 166 12.83 -9.63 7.61
C ASP A 166 12.57 -8.40 6.72
N ILE A 167 11.56 -8.52 5.85
CA ILE A 167 11.23 -7.52 4.84
C ILE A 167 10.27 -6.46 5.37
N VAL A 168 9.25 -6.86 6.14
CA VAL A 168 8.17 -5.98 6.60
C VAL A 168 8.30 -5.75 8.10
N GLN A 169 8.62 -4.52 8.48
CA GLN A 169 8.96 -4.17 9.85
C GLN A 169 8.08 -3.03 10.35
N PHE A 170 7.51 -3.19 11.54
CA PHE A 170 6.73 -2.17 12.24
C PHE A 170 7.44 -1.78 13.53
N ARG A 171 7.61 -0.47 13.75
CA ARG A 171 8.24 0.07 14.96
C ARG A 171 7.40 1.20 15.53
N ASN A 172 7.03 1.08 16.80
CA ASN A 172 6.24 2.08 17.51
C ASN A 172 4.96 2.46 16.74
N CYS A 173 4.28 1.47 16.16
CA CYS A 173 3.05 1.70 15.40
C CYS A 173 1.84 1.28 16.24
N ASP A 174 0.72 1.96 16.01
CA ASP A 174 -0.55 1.65 16.64
C ASP A 174 -1.47 0.91 15.67
N PHE A 175 -2.10 -0.17 16.15
CA PHE A 175 -3.03 -0.99 15.40
C PHE A 175 -4.38 -1.00 16.12
N ILE A 176 -5.33 -0.22 15.62
CA ILE A 176 -6.60 0.05 16.26
C ILE A 176 -7.73 -0.50 15.39
N ASN A 177 -8.51 -1.46 15.89
CA ASN A 177 -9.72 -1.97 15.23
C ASN A 177 -9.50 -2.44 13.77
N ASN A 178 -8.35 -3.03 13.48
CA ASN A 178 -8.11 -3.64 12.17
C ASN A 178 -8.60 -5.09 12.18
N SER A 179 -9.25 -5.52 11.10
CA SER A 179 -9.87 -6.85 11.05
C SER A 179 -9.64 -7.55 9.70
N ALA A 180 -9.70 -8.87 9.75
CA ALA A 180 -9.86 -9.74 8.60
C ALA A 180 -10.97 -10.74 8.92
N LYS A 181 -11.57 -11.33 7.90
CA LYS A 181 -12.64 -12.32 8.11
C LYS A 181 -12.12 -13.67 8.58
N TYR A 182 -10.93 -14.07 8.10
CA TYR A 182 -10.33 -15.37 8.33
C TYR A 182 -8.90 -15.26 8.87
#